data_AF-A0A7V8J9U0-F1
#
_entry.id   AF-A0A7V8J9U0-F1
#
_cell.length_a   1.000
_cell.length_b   1.000
_cell.length_c   1.000
_cell.angle_alpha   90.00
_cell.angle_beta   90.00
_cell.angle_gamma   90.00
#
_symmetry.space_group_name_H-M   'P 1'
#
loop_
_entity.id
_entity.type
_entity.pdbx_description
1 polymer ?
#
loop_
_entity_poly.entity_id
_entity_poly.type
_entity_poly.pdbx_seq_one_letter_code
_entity_poly.pdbx_strand_id
1 'polypeptide(L)'
;MNLCKLLPLLTALLLTGCQEDFMDLHFEQAVGDRGRQVYTRVSTLLEEALRAHGIAAEKIELELDAQDPRVIHLAINGELPPEQRAALRAVFDDILKARAASSMVIDLTLQAQPGAASPQPFPLELAITPEVQLAARYQLLDRALSLYNKNAVPVQIVCAIKGQLNGELPFNAVSVRQIPEQSPEHVYLNYRAQNLRRQTLPALMHVRDAQLRERMSQGEIRLWSEEQVQNDLLRSELQLSIEIGTLGEQLLAADFSADNRQGTWTRECSKKIEHLGRPFSFHIGSGLDRLKAVTYKDAERS
;
A
#
# COMPACT_ATOMS: atom_id res chain seq x y z
N MET A 1 17.86 -65.41 -42.61
CA MET A 1 18.50 -64.33 -41.84
C MET A 1 17.55 -63.16 -41.86
N ASN A 2 16.77 -63.03 -40.79
CA ASN A 2 15.48 -62.34 -40.73
C ASN A 2 15.59 -61.00 -40.01
N LEU A 3 14.75 -60.07 -40.48
CA LEU A 3 14.01 -59.03 -39.76
C LEU A 3 14.57 -58.65 -38.38
N CYS A 4 15.38 -57.59 -38.28
CA CYS A 4 15.61 -56.89 -37.00
C CYS A 4 16.34 -55.55 -37.16
N LYS A 5 15.98 -54.70 -38.14
CA LYS A 5 16.66 -53.39 -38.32
C LYS A 5 15.75 -52.22 -38.72
N LEU A 6 14.48 -52.20 -38.30
CA LEU A 6 13.56 -51.08 -38.60
C LEU A 6 12.69 -50.64 -37.40
N LEU A 7 13.24 -50.68 -36.19
CA LEU A 7 12.64 -50.05 -35.01
C LEU A 7 13.77 -49.49 -34.13
N PRO A 8 14.30 -48.30 -34.44
CA PRO A 8 14.19 -47.23 -33.44
C PRO A 8 14.21 -45.85 -34.11
N LEU A 9 13.09 -45.38 -34.65
CA LEU A 9 13.00 -43.99 -35.13
C LEU A 9 11.64 -43.33 -34.85
N LEU A 10 10.75 -44.04 -34.16
CA LEU A 10 9.40 -43.56 -33.82
C LEU A 10 9.24 -43.20 -32.33
N THR A 11 10.26 -43.38 -31.49
CA THR A 11 10.23 -42.98 -30.07
C THR A 11 10.89 -41.63 -29.77
N ALA A 12 11.46 -40.95 -30.78
CA ALA A 12 11.98 -39.58 -30.62
C ALA A 12 10.90 -38.48 -30.73
N LEU A 13 9.62 -38.87 -30.81
CA LEU A 13 8.45 -37.98 -30.90
C LEU A 13 7.58 -38.00 -29.62
N LEU A 14 8.11 -38.53 -28.52
CA LEU A 14 7.57 -38.30 -27.17
C LEU A 14 8.12 -36.94 -26.71
N LEU A 15 7.44 -35.83 -27.02
CA LEU A 15 6.47 -35.20 -26.09
C LEU A 15 7.06 -34.99 -24.69
N THR A 16 8.23 -34.37 -24.58
CA THR A 16 8.43 -33.41 -23.50
C THR A 16 7.66 -32.18 -23.90
N GLY A 17 6.48 -31.95 -23.29
CA GLY A 17 5.89 -30.61 -23.32
C GLY A 17 6.98 -29.65 -22.85
N CYS A 18 7.44 -28.76 -23.74
CA CYS A 18 8.47 -27.80 -23.40
C CYS A 18 7.85 -26.82 -22.40
N GLN A 19 8.04 -27.10 -21.12
CA GLN A 19 7.89 -26.10 -20.08
C GLN A 19 8.98 -25.06 -20.30
N GLU A 20 8.55 -23.82 -20.51
CA GLU A 20 9.44 -22.69 -20.78
C GLU A 20 9.39 -21.70 -19.62
N ASP A 21 10.50 -21.53 -18.92
CA ASP A 21 10.64 -20.46 -17.93
C ASP A 21 10.49 -19.11 -18.62
N PHE A 22 9.48 -18.32 -18.24
CA PHE A 22 9.12 -17.11 -18.97
C PHE A 22 9.47 -15.84 -18.19
N MET A 23 9.11 -15.78 -16.90
CA MET A 23 9.44 -14.63 -16.06
C MET A 23 9.47 -14.96 -14.57
N ASP A 24 10.19 -14.13 -13.81
CA ASP A 24 10.15 -14.12 -12.35
C ASP A 24 9.41 -12.88 -11.86
N LEU A 25 8.46 -13.07 -10.95
CA LEU A 25 7.67 -12.03 -10.32
C LEU A 25 8.21 -11.74 -8.92
N HIS A 26 8.72 -10.53 -8.69
CA HIS A 26 9.32 -10.13 -7.41
C HIS A 26 8.34 -9.28 -6.60
N PHE A 27 7.86 -9.80 -5.48
CA PHE A 27 6.95 -9.11 -4.58
C PHE A 27 7.67 -8.42 -3.44
N GLU A 28 7.04 -7.38 -2.88
CA GLU A 28 7.59 -6.66 -1.73
C GLU A 28 7.50 -7.46 -0.42
N GLN A 29 6.50 -8.34 -0.31
CA GLN A 29 6.25 -9.22 0.84
C GLN A 29 6.22 -10.68 0.39
N ALA A 30 6.34 -11.58 1.37
CA ALA A 30 6.26 -13.01 1.10
C ALA A 30 4.88 -13.37 0.52
N VAL A 31 4.88 -14.18 -0.53
CA VAL A 31 3.70 -14.68 -1.26
C VAL A 31 3.54 -16.19 -1.12
N GLY A 32 4.32 -16.80 -0.23
CA GLY A 32 4.25 -18.20 0.16
C GLY A 32 5.11 -18.46 1.39
N ASP A 33 5.05 -19.68 1.92
CA ASP A 33 5.99 -20.13 2.95
C ASP A 33 7.15 -20.89 2.28
N ARG A 34 8.37 -20.75 2.80
CA ARG A 34 9.53 -21.48 2.25
C ARG A 34 9.28 -22.98 2.18
N GLY A 35 9.51 -23.57 1.01
CA GLY A 35 9.30 -25.00 0.76
C GLY A 35 7.83 -25.42 0.70
N ARG A 36 6.89 -24.47 0.62
CA ARG A 36 5.46 -24.70 0.39
C ARG A 36 5.00 -23.99 -0.88
N GLN A 37 3.73 -24.19 -1.21
CA GLN A 37 3.06 -23.56 -2.34
C GLN A 37 2.87 -22.05 -2.12
N VAL A 38 2.74 -21.32 -3.23
CA VAL A 38 2.23 -19.94 -3.26
C VAL A 38 0.92 -19.87 -2.48
N TYR A 39 0.73 -18.81 -1.69
CA TYR A 39 -0.50 -18.60 -0.94
C TYR A 39 -1.70 -18.65 -1.88
N THR A 40 -2.72 -19.43 -1.52
CA THR A 40 -3.91 -19.66 -2.36
C THR A 40 -4.51 -18.35 -2.90
N ARG A 41 -4.58 -17.31 -2.06
CA ARG A 41 -5.10 -16.00 -2.48
C ARG A 41 -4.28 -15.37 -3.62
N VAL A 42 -2.95 -15.46 -3.58
CA VAL A 42 -2.07 -14.91 -4.63
C VAL A 42 -2.25 -15.72 -5.91
N SER A 43 -2.29 -17.05 -5.83
CA SER A 43 -2.55 -17.92 -6.98
C SER A 43 -3.91 -17.60 -7.62
N THR A 44 -4.98 -17.48 -6.83
CA THR A 44 -6.31 -17.12 -7.33
C THR A 44 -6.30 -15.76 -8.03
N LEU A 45 -5.65 -14.75 -7.46
CA LEU A 45 -5.55 -13.43 -8.08
C LEU A 45 -4.75 -13.45 -9.39
N LEU A 46 -3.67 -14.24 -9.46
CA LEU A 46 -2.92 -14.45 -10.69
C LEU A 46 -3.80 -15.11 -11.74
N GLU A 47 -4.49 -16.21 -11.40
CA GLU A 47 -5.40 -16.89 -12.32
C GLU A 47 -6.51 -15.97 -12.85
N GLU A 48 -7.12 -15.16 -11.98
CA GLU A 48 -8.14 -14.19 -12.36
C GLU A 48 -7.59 -13.13 -13.32
N ALA A 49 -6.38 -12.59 -13.04
CA ALA A 49 -5.73 -11.62 -13.90
C ALA A 49 -5.38 -12.19 -15.28
N LEU A 50 -4.91 -13.45 -15.33
CA LEU A 50 -4.61 -14.17 -16.56
C LEU A 50 -5.89 -14.40 -17.38
N ARG A 51 -6.96 -14.92 -16.76
CA ARG A 51 -8.25 -15.15 -17.42
C ARG A 51 -8.85 -13.87 -17.97
N ALA A 52 -8.75 -12.76 -17.23
CA ALA A 52 -9.22 -11.45 -17.68
C ALA A 52 -8.53 -10.96 -18.97
N HIS A 53 -7.32 -11.45 -19.24
CA HIS A 53 -6.54 -11.15 -20.45
C HIS A 53 -6.59 -12.29 -21.49
N GLY A 54 -7.56 -13.21 -21.36
CA GLY A 54 -7.76 -14.30 -22.31
C GLY A 54 -6.67 -15.39 -22.27
N ILE A 55 -5.89 -15.44 -21.17
CA ILE A 55 -4.85 -16.45 -20.96
C ILE A 55 -5.44 -17.59 -20.14
N ALA A 56 -5.37 -18.80 -20.69
CA ALA A 56 -5.75 -20.02 -20.01
C ALA A 56 -4.78 -20.29 -18.85
N ALA A 57 -5.27 -20.26 -17.62
CA ALA A 57 -4.43 -20.41 -16.42
C ALA A 57 -3.73 -21.77 -16.37
N GLU A 58 -4.33 -22.82 -16.92
CA GLU A 58 -3.75 -24.16 -17.04
C GLU A 58 -2.51 -24.24 -17.94
N LYS A 59 -2.27 -23.20 -18.77
CA LYS A 59 -1.04 -23.07 -19.56
C LYS A 59 0.09 -22.40 -18.79
N ILE A 60 -0.17 -21.94 -17.57
CA ILE A 60 0.79 -21.20 -16.75
C ILE A 60 1.07 -22.00 -15.49
N GLU A 61 2.32 -22.30 -15.25
CA GLU A 61 2.78 -22.94 -14.02
C GLU A 61 3.43 -21.89 -13.12
N LEU A 62 3.01 -21.89 -11.85
CA LEU A 62 3.46 -20.95 -10.83
C LEU A 62 4.24 -21.71 -9.77
N GLU A 63 5.52 -21.44 -9.66
CA GLU A 63 6.40 -22.05 -8.66
C GLU A 63 6.95 -20.97 -7.72
N LEU A 64 6.95 -21.24 -6.42
CA LEU A 64 7.60 -20.36 -5.45
C LEU A 64 9.11 -20.62 -5.46
N ASP A 65 9.92 -19.57 -5.47
CA ASP A 65 11.38 -19.71 -5.36
C ASP A 65 11.75 -20.42 -4.05
N ALA A 66 12.69 -21.37 -4.15
CA ALA A 66 13.08 -22.22 -3.03
C ALA A 66 13.80 -21.46 -1.90
N GLN A 67 14.43 -20.32 -2.21
CA GLN A 67 15.24 -19.51 -1.30
C GLN A 67 14.55 -18.20 -0.89
N ASP A 68 13.80 -17.58 -1.80
CA ASP A 68 13.10 -16.31 -1.56
C ASP A 68 11.57 -16.46 -1.66
N PRO A 69 10.83 -16.48 -0.53
CA PRO A 69 9.37 -16.63 -0.53
C PRO A 69 8.63 -15.41 -1.13
N ARG A 70 9.33 -14.42 -1.65
CA ARG A 70 8.80 -13.24 -2.34
C ARG A 70 8.86 -13.36 -3.87
N VAL A 71 9.42 -14.44 -4.39
CA VAL A 71 9.60 -14.64 -5.83
C VAL A 71 8.75 -15.79 -6.31
N ILE A 72 7.98 -15.55 -7.37
CA ILE A 72 7.23 -16.58 -8.10
C ILE A 72 7.84 -16.72 -9.49
N HIS A 73 8.28 -17.92 -9.84
CA HIS A 73 8.65 -18.30 -11.19
C HIS A 73 7.38 -18.63 -11.97
N LEU A 74 7.25 -18.04 -13.14
CA LEU A 74 6.16 -18.27 -14.07
C LEU A 74 6.71 -18.95 -15.30
N ALA A 75 6.28 -20.20 -15.51
CA ALA A 75 6.60 -20.98 -16.68
C ALA A 75 5.36 -21.18 -17.58
N ILE A 76 5.58 -21.24 -18.88
CA ILE A 76 4.56 -21.56 -19.87
C ILE A 76 4.60 -23.07 -20.11
N ASN A 77 3.47 -23.74 -19.92
CA ASN A 77 3.28 -25.14 -20.23
C ASN A 77 2.68 -25.29 -21.64
N GLY A 78 3.53 -25.68 -22.61
CA GLY A 78 3.15 -25.84 -24.00
C GLY A 78 3.26 -24.55 -24.82
N GLU A 79 2.46 -24.43 -25.89
CA GLU A 79 2.52 -23.27 -26.76
C GLU A 79 1.52 -22.17 -26.36
N LEU A 80 2.05 -20.96 -26.18
CA LEU A 80 1.30 -19.73 -26.01
C LEU A 80 1.54 -18.83 -27.24
N PRO A 81 0.50 -18.44 -28.00
CA PRO A 81 0.66 -17.58 -29.17
C PRO A 81 1.37 -16.25 -28.82
N PRO A 82 2.10 -15.62 -29.76
CA PRO A 82 2.83 -14.38 -29.50
C PRO A 82 1.96 -13.26 -28.90
N GLU A 83 0.70 -13.14 -29.33
CA GLU A 83 -0.25 -12.17 -28.79
C GLU A 83 -0.58 -12.44 -27.32
N GLN A 84 -0.75 -13.70 -26.92
CA GLN A 84 -0.98 -14.09 -25.53
C GLN A 84 0.29 -13.93 -24.68
N ARG A 85 1.48 -14.17 -25.24
CA ARG A 85 2.76 -13.90 -24.55
C ARG A 85 2.93 -12.40 -24.29
N ALA A 86 2.58 -11.56 -25.28
CA ALA A 86 2.58 -10.11 -25.12
C ALA A 86 1.54 -9.65 -24.08
N ALA A 87 0.32 -10.20 -24.12
CA ALA A 87 -0.72 -9.92 -23.13
C ALA A 87 -0.28 -10.32 -21.71
N LEU A 88 0.38 -11.47 -21.57
CA LEU A 88 0.92 -11.94 -20.29
C LEU A 88 1.95 -10.98 -19.71
N ARG A 89 2.85 -10.43 -20.54
CA ARG A 89 3.80 -9.40 -20.10
C ARG A 89 3.07 -8.12 -19.72
N ALA A 90 2.09 -7.69 -20.52
CA ALA A 90 1.32 -6.48 -20.32
C ALA A 90 0.59 -6.45 -18.97
N VAL A 91 0.05 -7.60 -18.50
CA VAL A 91 -0.58 -7.73 -17.17
C VAL A 91 0.32 -7.16 -16.07
N PHE A 92 1.60 -7.50 -16.11
CA PHE A 92 2.55 -7.10 -15.06
C PHE A 92 3.20 -5.75 -15.35
N ASP A 93 3.49 -5.44 -16.62
CA ASP A 93 4.01 -4.13 -17.02
C ASP A 93 3.05 -3.00 -16.64
N ASP A 94 1.74 -3.21 -16.74
CA ASP A 94 0.74 -2.23 -16.32
C ASP A 94 0.77 -1.95 -14.81
N ILE A 95 1.05 -2.97 -13.99
CA ILE A 95 1.25 -2.81 -12.55
C ILE A 95 2.51 -1.98 -12.29
N LEU A 96 3.63 -2.35 -12.93
CA LEU A 96 4.91 -1.64 -12.76
C LEU A 96 4.83 -0.18 -13.23
N LYS A 97 4.17 0.07 -14.36
CA LYS A 97 3.96 1.41 -14.91
C LYS A 97 3.06 2.25 -14.00
N ALA A 98 1.97 1.68 -13.48
CA ALA A 98 1.11 2.39 -12.54
C ALA A 98 1.84 2.70 -11.23
N ARG A 99 2.68 1.78 -10.73
CA ARG A 99 3.51 2.00 -9.55
C ARG A 99 4.55 3.09 -9.77
N ALA A 100 5.19 3.12 -10.94
CA ALA A 100 6.16 4.16 -11.29
C ALA A 100 5.52 5.55 -11.52
N ALA A 101 4.25 5.59 -11.96
CA ALA A 101 3.50 6.83 -12.15
C ALA A 101 2.89 7.37 -10.85
N SER A 102 2.68 6.50 -9.85
CA SER A 102 2.20 6.88 -8.52
C SER A 102 3.26 7.71 -7.80
N SER A 103 2.83 8.81 -7.20
CA SER A 103 3.71 9.70 -6.43
C SER A 103 3.12 9.98 -5.06
N MET A 104 3.87 9.73 -4.00
CA MET A 104 3.46 10.11 -2.65
C MET A 104 4.03 11.49 -2.27
N VAL A 105 4.26 12.36 -3.26
CA VAL A 105 4.77 13.70 -3.02
C VAL A 105 3.64 14.64 -2.61
N ILE A 106 3.90 15.38 -1.53
CA ILE A 106 3.07 16.46 -1.03
C ILE A 106 3.86 17.76 -1.11
N ASP A 107 3.34 18.73 -1.86
CA ASP A 107 3.89 20.09 -1.89
C ASP A 107 3.30 20.89 -0.73
N LEU A 108 4.13 21.17 0.28
CA LEU A 108 3.77 22.03 1.40
C LEU A 108 4.07 23.48 1.04
N THR A 109 3.04 24.33 0.99
CA THR A 109 3.19 25.78 0.78
C THR A 109 2.73 26.52 2.03
N LEU A 110 3.63 27.25 2.68
CA LEU A 110 3.29 28.09 3.82
C LEU A 110 2.53 29.32 3.31
N GLN A 111 1.39 29.67 3.89
CA GLN A 111 0.71 30.89 3.43
C GLN A 111 1.54 32.12 3.82
N ALA A 112 1.77 33.01 2.84
CA ALA A 112 2.58 34.21 3.06
C ALA A 112 1.94 35.12 4.10
N GLN A 113 2.76 35.65 5.00
CA GLN A 113 2.36 36.78 5.83
C GLN A 113 2.34 38.06 4.97
N PRO A 114 1.45 39.03 5.26
CA PRO A 114 1.39 40.28 4.51
C PRO A 114 2.78 40.95 4.43
N GLY A 115 3.29 41.17 3.21
CA GLY A 115 4.60 41.78 2.96
C GLY A 115 5.77 40.80 2.75
N ALA A 116 5.54 39.48 2.83
CA ALA A 116 6.54 38.47 2.51
C ALA A 116 6.58 38.14 1.01
N ALA A 117 7.70 37.59 0.54
CA ALA A 117 7.83 37.05 -0.81
C ALA A 117 6.79 35.94 -1.07
N SER A 118 6.48 35.68 -2.35
CA SER A 118 5.57 34.59 -2.73
C SER A 118 6.08 33.26 -2.15
N PRO A 119 5.21 32.48 -1.49
CA PRO A 119 5.64 31.28 -0.80
C PRO A 119 6.00 30.20 -1.83
N GLN A 120 7.17 29.59 -1.64
CA GLN A 120 7.61 28.47 -2.47
C GLN A 120 7.13 27.14 -1.88
N PRO A 121 6.76 26.17 -2.72
CA PRO A 121 6.39 24.84 -2.27
C PRO A 121 7.64 24.07 -1.81
N PHE A 122 7.51 23.40 -0.66
CA PHE A 122 8.46 22.42 -0.16
C PHE A 122 7.96 21.02 -0.55
N PRO A 123 8.61 20.32 -1.50
CA PRO A 123 8.21 18.96 -1.85
C PRO A 123 8.63 18.00 -0.74
N LEU A 124 7.67 17.24 -0.21
CA LEU A 124 7.89 16.24 0.82
C LEU A 124 7.41 14.88 0.31
N GLU A 125 8.23 13.85 0.42
CA GLU A 125 7.86 12.48 0.06
C GLU A 125 7.19 11.79 1.25
N LEU A 126 5.96 11.30 1.08
CA LEU A 126 5.26 10.53 2.09
C LEU A 126 5.62 9.05 1.98
N ALA A 127 6.57 8.60 2.78
CA ALA A 127 6.92 7.19 2.89
C ALA A 127 5.87 6.45 3.73
N ILE A 128 5.02 5.66 3.06
CA ILE A 128 3.96 4.88 3.71
C ILE A 128 4.53 3.66 4.44
N THR A 129 4.09 3.45 5.67
CA THR A 129 4.33 2.19 6.40
C THR A 129 3.29 1.13 5.98
N PRO A 130 3.69 -0.12 5.70
CA PRO A 130 2.77 -1.16 5.22
C PRO A 130 1.95 -1.78 6.36
N GLU A 131 1.55 -0.97 7.34
CA GLU A 131 0.83 -1.40 8.55
C GLU A 131 -0.46 -0.61 8.72
N VAL A 132 -1.53 -1.35 9.02
CA VAL A 132 -2.80 -0.76 9.38
C VAL A 132 -2.75 -0.28 10.82
N GLN A 133 -3.13 0.97 11.02
CA GLN A 133 -3.20 1.61 12.32
C GLN A 133 -4.66 1.78 12.72
N LEU A 134 -4.96 1.42 13.96
CA LEU A 134 -6.27 1.62 14.57
C LEU A 134 -6.17 2.77 15.56
N ALA A 135 -7.03 3.77 15.41
CA ALA A 135 -7.18 4.83 16.40
C ALA A 135 -8.62 4.83 16.92
N ALA A 136 -8.80 5.17 18.20
CA ALA A 136 -10.13 5.33 18.78
C ALA A 136 -10.48 6.82 18.88
N ARG A 137 -11.53 7.25 18.17
CA ARG A 137 -12.09 8.60 18.31
C ARG A 137 -13.24 8.57 19.31
N TYR A 138 -13.20 9.43 20.30
CA TYR A 138 -14.20 9.51 21.36
C TYR A 138 -14.31 10.94 21.89
N GLN A 139 -15.42 11.26 22.56
CA GLN A 139 -15.55 12.53 23.27
C GLN A 139 -14.88 12.43 24.64
N LEU A 140 -14.14 13.48 25.03
CA LEU A 140 -13.45 13.52 26.32
C LEU A 140 -14.42 13.38 27.50
N LEU A 141 -15.63 13.94 27.37
CA LEU A 141 -16.66 13.84 28.40
C LEU A 141 -17.16 12.40 28.58
N ASP A 142 -17.43 11.69 27.47
CA ASP A 142 -17.86 10.29 27.51
C ASP A 142 -16.80 9.43 28.20
N ARG A 143 -15.52 9.65 27.88
CA ARG A 143 -14.42 8.96 28.55
C ARG A 143 -14.40 9.24 30.05
N ALA A 144 -14.54 10.51 30.46
CA ALA A 144 -14.52 10.88 31.87
C ALA A 144 -15.69 10.27 32.66
N LEU A 145 -16.90 10.30 32.09
CA LEU A 145 -18.09 9.72 32.69
C LEU A 145 -18.01 8.19 32.76
N SER A 146 -17.53 7.53 31.71
CA SER A 146 -17.36 6.09 31.69
C SER A 146 -16.28 5.60 32.66
N LEU A 147 -15.17 6.35 32.83
CA LEU A 147 -14.17 6.08 33.87
C LEU A 147 -14.77 6.18 35.28
N TYR A 148 -15.54 7.23 35.56
CA TYR A 148 -16.19 7.41 36.86
C TYR A 148 -17.22 6.32 37.16
N ASN A 149 -18.06 5.98 36.16
CA ASN A 149 -19.12 4.99 36.29
C ASN A 149 -18.66 3.55 36.06
N LYS A 150 -17.39 3.33 35.69
CA LYS A 150 -16.84 2.02 35.29
C LYS A 150 -17.62 1.36 34.14
N ASN A 151 -18.11 2.17 33.21
CA ASN A 151 -18.86 1.72 32.04
C ASN A 151 -17.97 1.71 30.79
N ALA A 152 -18.42 1.05 29.73
CA ALA A 152 -17.74 1.13 28.44
C ALA A 152 -17.80 2.57 27.86
N VAL A 153 -16.80 2.93 27.07
CA VAL A 153 -16.71 4.21 26.35
C VAL A 153 -17.19 3.97 24.92
N PRO A 154 -18.19 4.72 24.43
CA PRO A 154 -18.50 4.74 23.01
C PRO A 154 -17.36 5.39 22.24
N VAL A 155 -16.81 4.67 21.26
CA VAL A 155 -15.73 5.14 20.39
C VAL A 155 -16.05 4.84 18.94
N GLN A 156 -15.45 5.58 18.02
CA GLN A 156 -15.34 5.18 16.61
C GLN A 156 -13.94 4.65 16.37
N ILE A 157 -13.83 3.40 15.88
CA ILE A 157 -12.55 2.85 15.46
C ILE A 157 -12.23 3.39 14.07
N VAL A 158 -11.17 4.18 13.97
CA VAL A 158 -10.68 4.82 12.75
C VAL A 158 -9.61 3.93 12.13
N CYS A 159 -9.78 3.62 10.85
CA CYS A 159 -8.78 2.94 10.03
C CYS A 159 -7.81 3.99 9.47
N ALA A 160 -6.53 3.83 9.73
CA ALA A 160 -5.52 4.72 9.20
C ALA A 160 -4.27 3.98 8.74
N ILE A 161 -3.46 4.67 7.94
CA ILE A 161 -2.11 4.27 7.58
C ILE A 161 -1.17 5.38 8.01
N LYS A 162 -0.04 5.02 8.62
CA LYS A 162 1.00 6.00 8.94
C LYS A 162 1.94 6.15 7.76
N GLY A 163 2.31 7.39 7.50
CA GLY A 163 3.42 7.73 6.63
C GLY A 163 4.33 8.75 7.29
N GLN A 164 5.59 8.69 6.92
CA GLN A 164 6.60 9.64 7.34
C GLN A 164 6.86 10.62 6.19
N LEU A 165 6.76 11.91 6.47
CA LEU A 165 7.16 12.93 5.51
C LEU A 165 8.67 13.11 5.54
N ASN A 166 9.30 12.80 4.42
CA ASN A 166 10.72 12.96 4.20
C ASN A 166 10.98 14.20 3.33
N GLY A 167 11.92 15.03 3.75
CA GLY A 167 12.30 16.25 3.06
C GLY A 167 12.88 17.27 4.02
N GLU A 168 13.54 18.28 3.46
CA GLU A 168 14.12 19.36 4.26
C GLU A 168 13.05 20.43 4.51
N LEU A 169 12.58 20.50 5.75
CA LEU A 169 11.78 21.62 6.22
C LEU A 169 12.70 22.66 6.89
N PRO A 170 12.45 23.97 6.68
CA PRO A 170 13.24 25.01 7.32
C PRO A 170 12.92 25.18 8.83
N PHE A 171 12.11 24.28 9.41
CA PHE A 171 11.69 24.29 10.81
C PHE A 171 11.31 22.87 11.27
N ASN A 172 11.27 22.68 12.59
CA ASN A 172 10.82 21.43 13.20
C ASN A 172 9.28 21.42 13.27
N ALA A 173 8.65 20.82 12.27
CA ALA A 173 7.21 20.59 12.26
C ALA A 173 6.84 19.53 13.30
N VAL A 174 5.73 19.76 14.01
CA VAL A 174 5.27 18.90 15.10
C VAL A 174 3.98 18.17 14.72
N SER A 175 3.03 18.89 14.14
CA SER A 175 1.75 18.30 13.75
C SER A 175 1.04 19.12 12.68
N VAL A 176 0.11 18.46 12.00
CA VAL A 176 -0.77 19.03 10.99
C VAL A 176 -2.22 18.79 11.40
N ARG A 177 -3.03 19.84 11.31
CA ARG A 177 -4.48 19.76 11.54
C ARG A 177 -5.22 20.44 10.40
N GLN A 178 -6.16 19.75 9.77
CA GLN A 178 -7.02 20.35 8.75
C GLN A 178 -7.77 21.58 9.28
N ILE A 179 -7.88 22.63 8.47
CA ILE A 179 -8.69 23.80 8.79
C ILE A 179 -10.16 23.42 8.58
N PRO A 180 -11.03 23.55 9.61
CA PRO A 180 -12.46 23.29 9.45
C PRO A 180 -13.06 24.14 8.32
N GLU A 181 -14.04 23.58 7.61
CA GLU A 181 -14.82 24.27 6.56
C GLU A 181 -14.01 24.69 5.32
N GLN A 182 -12.72 24.31 5.24
CA GLN A 182 -11.88 24.51 4.05
C GLN A 182 -11.62 23.19 3.32
N SER A 183 -11.04 23.29 2.12
CA SER A 183 -10.57 22.13 1.36
C SER A 183 -9.65 21.23 2.21
N PRO A 184 -9.67 19.90 2.03
CA PRO A 184 -8.76 18.96 2.70
C PRO A 184 -7.27 19.30 2.64
N GLU A 185 -6.86 20.08 1.64
CA GLU A 185 -5.47 20.52 1.47
C GLU A 185 -5.10 21.70 2.40
N HIS A 186 -6.08 22.42 2.94
CA HIS A 186 -5.82 23.56 3.83
C HIS A 186 -5.64 23.09 5.27
N VAL A 187 -4.47 23.39 5.83
CA VAL A 187 -4.07 22.89 7.14
C VAL A 187 -3.47 23.98 8.01
N TYR A 188 -3.60 23.80 9.32
CA TYR A 188 -2.74 24.41 10.32
C TYR A 188 -1.51 23.52 10.53
N LEU A 189 -0.34 24.08 10.28
CA LEU A 189 0.94 23.48 10.60
C LEU A 189 1.42 24.02 11.94
N ASN A 190 1.59 23.11 12.90
CA ASN A 190 2.20 23.43 14.18
C ASN A 190 3.70 23.13 14.09
N TYR A 191 4.53 24.12 14.42
CA TYR A 191 5.98 23.99 14.41
C TYR A 191 6.58 24.60 15.67
N ARG A 192 7.83 24.27 15.96
CA ARG A 192 8.60 24.89 17.06
C ARG A 192 9.57 25.90 16.50
N ALA A 193 9.46 27.14 16.96
CA ALA A 193 10.45 28.18 16.71
C ALA A 193 11.72 27.93 17.55
N GLN A 194 12.81 28.64 17.22
CA GLN A 194 14.11 28.50 17.91
C GLN A 194 14.05 28.71 19.43
N ASN A 195 13.06 29.46 19.92
CA ASN A 195 12.80 29.69 21.34
C ASN A 195 11.95 28.59 22.01
N LEU A 196 11.77 27.44 21.35
CA LEU A 196 10.93 26.31 21.77
C LEU A 196 9.44 26.64 21.93
N ARG A 197 8.98 27.83 21.54
CA ARG A 197 7.55 28.15 21.52
C ARG A 197 6.90 27.46 20.32
N ARG A 198 5.75 26.83 20.58
CA ARG A 198 4.89 26.33 19.51
C ARG A 198 4.26 27.52 18.80
N GLN A 199 4.33 27.51 17.49
CA GLN A 199 3.65 28.44 16.62
C GLN A 199 2.79 27.65 15.65
N THR A 200 1.70 28.27 15.21
CA THR A 200 0.77 27.69 14.26
C THR A 200 0.69 28.63 13.07
N LEU A 201 0.89 28.09 11.87
CA LEU A 201 0.73 28.84 10.62
C LEU A 201 -0.26 28.10 9.71
N PRO A 202 -1.08 28.82 8.92
CA PRO A 202 -1.84 28.20 7.86
C PRO A 202 -0.90 27.81 6.71
N ALA A 203 -1.14 26.63 6.15
CA ALA A 203 -0.40 26.09 5.02
C ALA A 203 -1.36 25.36 4.08
N LEU A 204 -0.89 25.14 2.86
CA LEU A 204 -1.53 24.31 1.85
C LEU A 204 -0.67 23.06 1.63
N MET A 205 -1.27 21.87 1.75
CA MET A 205 -0.65 20.59 1.46
C MET A 205 -1.26 20.03 0.19
N HIS A 206 -0.61 20.32 -0.93
CA HIS A 206 -1.07 19.88 -2.24
C HIS A 206 -0.52 18.49 -2.57
N VAL A 207 -1.40 17.53 -2.73
CA VAL A 207 -1.01 16.15 -3.10
C VAL A 207 -0.80 16.08 -4.60
N ARG A 208 0.37 15.67 -5.07
CA ARG A 208 0.68 15.61 -6.51
C ARG A 208 -0.09 14.51 -7.25
N ASP A 209 -0.31 13.38 -6.61
CA ASP A 209 -1.06 12.27 -7.20
C ASP A 209 -2.55 12.61 -7.37
N ALA A 210 -3.03 12.49 -8.61
CA ALA A 210 -4.38 12.87 -8.97
C ALA A 210 -5.44 11.95 -8.34
N GLN A 211 -5.15 10.63 -8.24
CA GLN A 211 -6.08 9.67 -7.64
C GLN A 211 -6.21 9.93 -6.14
N LEU A 212 -5.08 10.18 -5.46
CA LEU A 212 -5.07 10.49 -4.05
C LEU A 212 -5.82 11.80 -3.76
N ARG A 213 -5.63 12.83 -4.60
CA ARG A 213 -6.34 14.10 -4.49
C ARG A 213 -7.85 13.95 -4.72
N GLU A 214 -8.26 13.16 -5.71
CA GLU A 214 -9.66 12.87 -5.98
C GLU A 214 -10.33 12.21 -4.76
N ARG A 215 -9.71 11.18 -4.18
CA ARG A 215 -10.22 10.52 -2.96
C ARG A 215 -10.30 11.45 -1.75
N MET A 216 -9.33 12.35 -1.59
CA MET A 216 -9.40 13.39 -0.56
C MET A 216 -10.59 14.33 -0.79
N SER A 217 -10.81 14.76 -2.03
CA SER A 217 -11.90 15.67 -2.38
C SER A 217 -13.29 15.04 -2.19
N GLN A 218 -13.40 13.73 -2.40
CA GLN A 218 -14.60 12.93 -2.16
C GLN A 218 -14.81 12.61 -0.66
N GLY A 219 -13.84 12.94 0.20
CA GLY A 219 -13.89 12.66 1.63
C GLY A 219 -13.69 11.19 1.99
N GLU A 220 -13.24 10.35 1.04
CA GLU A 220 -12.92 8.94 1.30
C GLU A 220 -11.69 8.79 2.19
N ILE A 221 -10.76 9.75 2.07
CA ILE A 221 -9.55 9.80 2.87
C ILE A 221 -9.30 11.19 3.44
N ARG A 222 -8.56 11.24 4.55
CA ARG A 222 -8.17 12.49 5.20
C ARG A 222 -6.72 12.42 5.68
N LEU A 223 -5.93 13.43 5.31
CA LEU A 223 -4.60 13.63 5.87
C LEU A 223 -4.72 14.33 7.22
N TRP A 224 -4.15 13.75 8.27
CA TRP A 224 -4.07 14.38 9.59
C TRP A 224 -2.86 13.85 10.35
N SER A 225 -2.38 14.58 11.33
CA SER A 225 -1.37 14.08 12.25
C SER A 225 -2.01 13.91 13.63
N GLU A 226 -1.72 12.80 14.29
CA GLU A 226 -2.06 12.67 15.70
C GLU A 226 -1.16 13.64 16.47
N GLU A 227 -1.75 14.53 17.28
CA GLU A 227 -0.98 15.44 18.10
C GLU A 227 -0.27 14.62 19.18
N GLN A 228 0.90 14.07 18.85
CA GLN A 228 1.65 13.24 19.78
C GLN A 228 2.05 14.07 21.00
N VAL A 229 1.76 13.52 22.17
CA VAL A 229 1.98 14.13 23.47
C VAL A 229 3.44 14.56 23.65
N GLN A 230 3.60 15.85 23.99
CA GLN A 230 4.68 16.64 24.61
C GLN A 230 6.17 16.18 24.63
N ASN A 231 6.54 14.91 24.56
CA ASN A 231 7.87 14.46 24.99
C ASN A 231 8.96 14.31 23.91
N ASP A 232 8.66 14.51 22.63
CA ASP A 232 9.71 14.46 21.61
C ASP A 232 10.27 15.86 21.33
N LEU A 233 11.29 16.24 22.10
CA LEU A 233 12.07 17.48 21.90
C LEU A 233 12.95 17.43 20.65
N LEU A 234 13.18 16.24 20.09
CA LEU A 234 14.21 15.97 19.07
C LEU A 234 13.67 15.44 17.74
N ARG A 235 12.35 15.21 17.60
CA ARG A 235 11.81 14.79 16.30
C ARG A 235 11.85 15.93 15.29
N SER A 236 12.59 15.72 14.22
CA SER A 236 12.63 16.56 13.02
C SER A 236 11.63 16.08 11.95
N GLU A 237 11.12 14.86 12.07
CA GLU A 237 10.33 14.21 11.01
C GLU A 237 8.84 14.27 11.32
N LEU A 238 8.09 14.88 10.39
CA LEU A 238 6.65 15.04 10.50
C LEU A 238 5.95 13.72 10.11
N GLN A 239 5.21 13.14 11.05
CA GLN A 239 4.38 11.96 10.76
C GLN A 239 2.97 12.38 10.36
N LEU A 240 2.48 11.80 9.27
CA LEU A 240 1.11 11.91 8.81
C LEU A 240 0.40 10.57 8.93
N SER A 241 -0.87 10.63 9.26
CA SER A 241 -1.81 9.53 9.17
C SER A 241 -2.79 9.82 8.04
N ILE A 242 -2.99 8.84 7.16
CA ILE A 242 -4.06 8.84 6.17
C ILE A 242 -5.22 8.07 6.79
N GLU A 243 -6.26 8.77 7.23
CA GLU A 243 -7.52 8.16 7.68
C GLU A 243 -8.35 7.75 6.46
N ILE A 244 -8.88 6.53 6.51
CA ILE A 244 -9.57 5.84 5.40
C ILE A 244 -11.02 5.49 5.80
N GLY A 245 -11.49 6.09 6.90
CA GLY A 245 -12.84 5.94 7.44
C GLY A 245 -12.87 5.20 8.77
N THR A 246 -14.07 4.80 9.18
CA THR A 246 -14.31 4.15 10.49
C THR A 246 -14.96 2.78 10.33
N LEU A 247 -14.85 1.95 11.37
CA LEU A 247 -15.58 0.69 11.54
C LEU A 247 -16.91 0.88 12.28
N GLY A 248 -17.44 2.11 12.29
CA GLY A 248 -18.63 2.48 13.05
C GLY A 248 -18.36 2.62 14.54
N GLU A 249 -19.46 2.77 15.29
CA GLU A 249 -19.43 2.86 16.75
C GLU A 249 -19.09 1.51 17.38
N GLN A 250 -18.21 1.55 18.37
CA GLN A 250 -17.74 0.43 19.17
C GLN A 250 -17.78 0.84 20.64
N LEU A 251 -17.83 -0.15 21.52
CA LEU A 251 -17.69 0.04 22.96
C LEU A 251 -16.32 -0.49 23.39
N LEU A 252 -15.49 0.37 23.97
CA LEU A 252 -14.21 -0.02 24.60
C LEU A 252 -14.32 0.02 26.11
N ALA A 253 -13.48 -0.76 26.80
CA ALA A 253 -13.33 -0.61 28.25
C ALA A 253 -12.85 0.81 28.59
N ALA A 254 -13.33 1.38 29.71
CA ALA A 254 -12.96 2.73 30.14
C ALA A 254 -11.45 2.93 30.39
N ASP A 255 -10.76 1.85 30.73
CA ASP A 255 -9.31 1.83 30.93
C ASP A 255 -8.53 1.67 29.61
N PHE A 256 -9.21 1.49 28.47
CA PHE A 256 -8.61 1.20 27.16
C PHE A 256 -7.63 0.02 27.20
N SER A 257 -7.90 -0.96 28.06
CA SER A 257 -7.20 -2.24 28.06
C SER A 257 -7.32 -2.95 26.71
N ALA A 258 -6.38 -3.86 26.44
CA ALA A 258 -6.32 -4.57 25.16
C ALA A 258 -7.64 -5.30 24.86
N ASP A 259 -8.22 -5.01 23.70
CA ASP A 259 -9.48 -5.60 23.25
C ASP A 259 -9.23 -6.82 22.36
N ASN A 260 -9.92 -7.93 22.63
CA ASN A 260 -9.77 -9.17 21.87
C ASN A 260 -10.23 -9.05 20.40
N ARG A 261 -11.02 -8.02 20.06
CA ARG A 261 -11.46 -7.74 18.70
C ARG A 261 -10.43 -6.99 17.86
N GLN A 262 -9.30 -6.59 18.44
CA GLN A 262 -8.25 -5.84 17.72
C GLN A 262 -7.85 -6.52 16.40
N GLY A 263 -7.61 -7.84 16.41
CA GLY A 263 -7.27 -8.57 15.18
C GLY A 263 -8.38 -8.56 14.12
N THR A 264 -9.65 -8.57 14.55
CA THR A 264 -10.80 -8.42 13.65
C THR A 264 -10.86 -7.02 13.07
N TRP A 265 -10.71 -5.98 13.88
CA TRP A 265 -10.69 -4.59 13.40
C TRP A 265 -9.54 -4.32 12.45
N THR A 266 -8.34 -4.82 12.74
CA THR A 266 -7.19 -4.69 11.84
C THR A 266 -7.51 -5.29 10.47
N ARG A 267 -8.08 -6.51 10.43
CA ARG A 267 -8.46 -7.17 9.17
C ARG A 267 -9.54 -6.41 8.40
N GLU A 268 -10.57 -5.91 9.07
CA GLU A 268 -11.63 -5.12 8.42
C GLU A 268 -11.09 -3.78 7.89
N CYS A 269 -10.19 -3.13 8.63
CA CYS A 269 -9.48 -1.95 8.13
C CYS A 269 -8.57 -2.27 6.94
N SER A 270 -7.83 -3.38 6.96
CA SER A 270 -7.02 -3.81 5.81
C SER A 270 -7.87 -3.97 4.55
N LYS A 271 -9.07 -4.56 4.66
CA LYS A 271 -10.00 -4.70 3.52
C LYS A 271 -10.48 -3.35 3.00
N LYS A 272 -10.83 -2.41 3.88
CA LYS A 272 -11.22 -1.04 3.49
C LYS A 272 -10.11 -0.34 2.72
N ILE A 273 -8.88 -0.45 3.22
CA ILE A 273 -7.69 0.12 2.58
C ILE A 273 -7.44 -0.51 1.22
N GLU A 274 -7.51 -1.84 1.12
CA GLU A 274 -7.36 -2.57 -0.14
C GLU A 274 -8.43 -2.15 -1.17
N HIS A 275 -9.66 -1.86 -0.72
CA HIS A 275 -10.74 -1.40 -1.58
C HIS A 275 -10.54 0.02 -2.14
N LEU A 276 -9.68 0.85 -1.52
CA LEU A 276 -9.25 2.11 -2.13
C LEU A 276 -8.35 1.91 -3.34
N GLY A 277 -7.84 0.70 -3.58
CA GLY A 277 -6.98 0.42 -4.73
C GLY A 277 -5.72 1.29 -4.75
N ARG A 278 -5.27 1.65 -5.95
CA ARG A 278 -4.04 2.41 -6.15
C ARG A 278 -4.20 3.86 -5.66
N PRO A 279 -3.14 4.46 -5.07
CA PRO A 279 -1.82 3.87 -4.85
C PRO A 279 -1.67 3.08 -3.52
N PHE A 280 -2.72 2.98 -2.70
CA PHE A 280 -2.66 2.28 -1.40
C PHE A 280 -2.41 0.77 -1.53
N SER A 281 -2.99 0.13 -2.54
CA SER A 281 -2.82 -1.29 -2.85
C SER A 281 -1.37 -1.67 -3.17
N PHE A 282 -0.52 -0.70 -3.55
CA PHE A 282 0.91 -0.93 -3.69
C PHE A 282 1.61 -1.17 -2.34
N HIS A 283 1.08 -0.63 -1.24
CA HIS A 283 1.71 -0.65 0.08
C HIS A 283 0.97 -1.53 1.09
N ILE A 284 -0.33 -1.74 0.92
CA ILE A 284 -1.18 -2.48 1.85
C ILE A 284 -2.06 -3.47 1.12
N GLY A 285 -2.28 -4.62 1.75
CA GLY A 285 -3.08 -5.71 1.23
C GLY A 285 -2.21 -6.85 0.71
N SER A 286 -2.86 -7.79 0.02
CA SER A 286 -2.25 -9.03 -0.47
C SER A 286 -2.47 -9.22 -1.98
N GLY A 287 -2.75 -8.12 -2.69
CA GLY A 287 -3.05 -8.11 -4.12
C GLY A 287 -1.81 -8.17 -5.01
N LEU A 288 -2.01 -8.31 -6.32
CA LEU A 288 -0.94 -8.29 -7.33
C LEU A 288 -0.19 -6.95 -7.39
N ASP A 289 -0.82 -5.86 -6.96
CA ASP A 289 -0.22 -4.53 -6.86
C ASP A 289 1.02 -4.50 -5.94
N ARG A 290 1.25 -5.54 -5.13
CA ARG A 290 2.50 -5.72 -4.35
C ARG A 290 3.72 -6.05 -5.22
N LEU A 291 3.54 -6.37 -6.50
CA LEU A 291 4.59 -6.68 -7.46
C LEU A 291 5.52 -5.49 -7.67
N LYS A 292 6.81 -5.69 -7.35
CA LYS A 292 7.85 -4.64 -7.36
C LYS A 292 8.68 -4.65 -8.63
N ALA A 293 8.94 -5.84 -9.17
CA ALA A 293 9.72 -6.00 -10.38
C ALA A 293 9.34 -7.31 -11.08
N VAL A 294 9.66 -7.37 -12.37
CA VAL A 294 9.57 -8.57 -13.19
C VAL A 294 10.92 -8.77 -13.87
N THR A 295 11.39 -10.01 -13.88
CA THR A 295 12.58 -10.41 -14.64
C THR A 295 12.16 -11.32 -15.78
N TYR A 296 12.34 -10.90 -17.03
CA TYR A 296 11.96 -11.70 -18.21
C TYR A 296 13.11 -12.61 -18.63
N LYS A 297 12.84 -13.91 -18.79
CA LYS A 297 13.86 -14.92 -19.17
C LYS A 297 14.21 -14.91 -20.65
N ASP A 298 13.33 -14.37 -21.49
CA ASP A 298 13.56 -14.24 -22.93
C ASP A 298 14.63 -13.17 -23.31
N ALA A 299 15.06 -12.34 -22.36
CA ALA A 299 15.99 -11.22 -22.62
C ALA A 299 17.48 -11.65 -22.71
N GLU A 300 17.83 -12.89 -22.36
CA GLU A 300 19.21 -13.40 -22.41
C GLU A 300 19.54 -14.19 -23.69
N ARG A 301 18.62 -14.28 -24.65
CA ARG A 301 18.80 -15.06 -25.89
C ARG A 301 18.83 -14.23 -27.18
N SER A 302 18.96 -12.90 -27.08
CA SER A 302 19.11 -11.98 -28.22
C SER A 302 20.48 -11.34 -28.27
#